data_AF-A0A8S8Y3W7-F1
#
_entry.id   AF-A0A8S8Y3W7-F1
#
_cell.length_a   1.000
_cell.length_b   1.000
_cell.length_c   1.000
_cell.angle_alpha   90.00
_cell.angle_beta   90.00
_cell.angle_gamma   90.00
#
_symmetry.space_group_name_H-M   'P 1'
#
loop_
_entity.id
_entity.type
_entity.pdbx_description
1 polymer ?
#
loop_
_entity_poly.entity_id
_entity_poly.type
_entity_poly.pdbx_seq_one_letter_code
_entity_poly.pdbx_strand_id
1 'polypeptide(L)' 'MHLFRENHMNVNNDDWDLVREFIEYGYSEAGMEHVTDVGYVALPDEMIDEMVARIG' A
#
# COMPACT_ATOMS: atom_id res chain seq x y z
N MET A 1 -19.34 -16.85 -2.97
CA MET A 1 -18.87 -15.51 -3.36
C MET A 1 -18.12 -14.93 -2.17
N HIS A 2 -16.79 -14.82 -2.26
CA HIS A 2 -15.99 -14.13 -1.24
C HIS A 2 -16.05 -12.63 -1.56
N LEU A 3 -16.42 -11.81 -0.57
CA LEU A 3 -16.39 -10.36 -0.69
C LEU A 3 -14.95 -9.92 -0.35
N PHE A 4 -14.22 -9.43 -1.35
CA PHE A 4 -12.96 -8.73 -1.15
C PHE A 4 -13.18 -7.25 -1.47
N ARG A 5 -12.53 -6.36 -0.72
CA ARG A 5 -12.62 -4.92 -0.92
C ARG A 5 -11.25 -4.30 -0.76
N GLU A 6 -10.92 -3.41 -1.69
CA GLU A 6 -9.72 -2.59 -1.62
C GLU A 6 -9.86 -1.54 -0.51
N ASN A 7 -8.79 -1.36 0.25
CA ASN A 7 -8.65 -0.27 1.21
C ASN A 7 -7.93 0.90 0.52
N HIS A 8 -8.51 2.09 0.62
CA HIS A 8 -7.91 3.30 0.07
C HIS A 8 -7.46 4.23 1.20
N MET A 9 -6.34 4.91 0.99
CA MET A 9 -5.82 5.94 1.87
C MET A 9 -5.91 7.29 1.16
N ASN A 10 -6.41 8.31 1.86
CA ASN A 10 -6.41 9.67 1.35
C ASN A 10 -5.13 10.38 1.82
N VAL A 11 -4.31 10.84 0.88
CA VAL A 11 -3.02 11.48 1.16
C VAL A 11 -3.05 12.93 0.69
N ASN A 12 -2.46 13.84 1.47
CA ASN A 12 -2.27 15.22 1.03
C ASN A 12 -1.10 15.28 0.05
N ASN A 13 -1.36 15.72 -1.18
CA ASN A 13 -0.35 15.80 -2.24
C ASN A 13 0.72 16.87 -1.97
N ASP A 14 0.45 17.84 -1.10
CA ASP A 14 1.41 18.90 -0.78
C ASP A 14 2.43 18.46 0.30
N ASP A 15 2.15 17.38 1.04
CA ASP A 15 2.91 16.95 2.23
C ASP A 15 3.43 15.50 2.12
N TRP A 16 3.79 15.04 0.92
CA TRP A 16 4.27 13.67 0.68
C TRP A 16 5.45 13.28 1.56
N ASP A 17 6.38 14.20 1.81
CA ASP A 17 7.59 13.95 2.60
C ASP A 17 7.27 13.46 4.03
N LEU A 18 6.10 13.80 4.57
CA LEU A 18 5.70 13.36 5.91
C LEU A 18 5.27 11.89 5.99
N VAL A 19 4.82 11.32 4.87
CA VAL A 19 4.18 10.00 4.83
C VAL A 19 4.82 9.04 3.84
N ARG A 20 5.71 9.51 2.96
CA ARG A 20 6.34 8.73 1.89
C ARG A 20 6.96 7.44 2.43
N GLU A 21 7.82 7.55 3.45
CA GLU A 21 8.52 6.38 4.02
C GLU A 21 7.54 5.33 4.58
N PHE A 22 6.43 5.77 5.18
CA PHE A 22 5.40 4.87 5.69
C PHE A 22 4.66 4.15 4.55
N ILE A 23 4.35 4.85 3.47
CA ILE A 23 3.66 4.29 2.31
C ILE A 23 4.59 3.34 1.53
N GLU A 24 5.85 3.72 1.32
CA GLU A 24 6.88 2.87 0.70
C GLU A 24 7.11 1.59 1.52
N TYR A 25 7.17 1.71 2.86
CA TYR A 25 7.21 0.55 3.74
C TYR A 25 5.99 -0.34 3.55
N GLY A 26 4.78 0.25 3.52
CA GLY A 26 3.54 -0.48 3.27
C GLY A 26 3.59 -1.31 1.99
N TYR A 27 4.19 -0.79 0.92
CA TYR A 27 4.36 -1.48 -0.37
C TYR A 27 5.60 -2.37 -0.48
N SER A 28 6.46 -2.39 0.53
CA SER A 28 7.61 -3.30 0.57
C SER A 28 7.18 -4.74 0.86
N GLU A 29 8.08 -5.70 0.61
CA GLU A 29 7.87 -7.12 0.94
C GLU A 29 7.53 -7.31 2.42
N ALA A 30 8.26 -6.64 3.33
CA ALA A 30 7.99 -6.71 4.76
C ALA A 30 6.64 -6.10 5.15
N GLY A 31 6.23 -5.01 4.49
CA GLY A 31 4.91 -4.41 4.68
C GLY A 31 3.78 -5.36 4.27
N MET A 32 3.92 -6.01 3.12
CA MET A 32 2.96 -7.00 2.61
C MET A 32 2.88 -8.27 3.48
N GLU A 33 3.99 -8.70 4.07
CA GLU A 33 4.01 -9.78 5.08
C GLU A 33 3.13 -9.41 6.28
N HIS A 34 3.30 -8.20 6.83
CA HIS A 34 2.47 -7.75 7.95
C HIS A 34 0.99 -7.55 7.61
N VAL A 35 0.68 -7.12 6.38
CA VAL A 35 -0.72 -7.06 5.90
C VAL A 35 -1.34 -8.46 5.93
N THR A 36 -0.57 -9.49 5.56
CA THR A 36 -1.02 -10.87 5.59
C THR A 36 -1.18 -11.39 7.03
N ASP A 37 -0.27 -11.02 7.94
CA ASP A 37 -0.33 -11.41 9.36
C ASP A 37 -1.63 -10.98 10.05
N VAL A 38 -2.21 -9.85 9.65
CA VAL A 38 -3.47 -9.33 10.20
C VAL A 38 -4.71 -9.79 9.42
N GLY A 39 -4.55 -10.72 8.47
CA GLY A 39 -5.65 -11.37 7.75
C GLY A 39 -6.17 -10.61 6.53
N TYR A 40 -5.44 -9.59 6.06
CA TYR A 40 -5.69 -8.98 4.75
C TYR A 40 -4.93 -9.72 3.64
N VAL A 41 -5.27 -9.41 2.40
CA VAL A 41 -4.61 -9.99 1.22
C VAL A 41 -3.56 -9.00 0.73
N ALA A 42 -2.32 -9.48 0.55
CA ALA A 42 -1.25 -8.70 -0.07
C ALA A 42 -1.63 -8.28 -1.49
N LEU A 43 -1.16 -7.10 -1.90
CA LEU A 43 -1.41 -6.58 -3.24
C LEU A 43 -0.57 -7.36 -4.27
N PRO A 44 -1.08 -7.55 -5.51
CA PRO A 44 -0.28 -8.09 -6.60
C PRO A 44 0.86 -7.13 -6.98
N ASP A 45 1.99 -7.67 -7.41
CA ASP A 45 3.20 -6.91 -7.78
C ASP A 45 2.92 -5.80 -8.79
N GLU A 46 2.12 -6.08 -9.83
CA GLU A 46 1.76 -5.07 -10.85
C GLU A 46 1.02 -3.86 -10.25
N MET A 47 0.19 -4.09 -9.23
CA MET A 47 -0.51 -3.02 -8.52
C MET A 47 0.42 -2.28 -7.58
N ILE A 48 1.36 -2.97 -6.93
CA ILE A 48 2.39 -2.34 -6.11
C ILE A 48 3.25 -1.40 -6.96
N ASP A 49 3.72 -1.87 -8.12
CA ASP A 49 4.50 -1.06 -9.07
C ASP A 49 3.73 0.18 -9.51
N GLU A 50 2.44 0.03 -9.83
CA GLU A 50 1.57 1.15 -10.17
C GLU A 50 1.43 2.15 -9.00
N MET A 51 1.23 1.66 -7.78
CA MET A 51 1.04 2.53 -6.61
C MET A 51 2.33 3.24 -6.20
N VAL A 52 3.48 2.57 -6.28
CA VAL A 52 4.79 3.19 -6.06
C VAL A 52 5.07 4.26 -7.10
N ALA A 53 4.75 4.02 -8.37
CA ALA A 53 4.91 5.03 -9.43
C ALA A 53 4.03 6.28 -9.24
N ARG A 54 3.00 6.21 -8.40
CA ARG A 54 2.13 7.34 -8.05
C ARG A 54 2.63 8.15 -6.84
N ILE A 55 3.60 7.61 -6.10
CA ILE A 55 4.27 8.33 -5.02
C ILE A 55 5.17 9.38 -5.68
N GLY A 56 4.95 10.65 -5.35
CA GLY A 56 5.57 11.81 -6.01
C GLY A 56 7.09 11.84 -5.94
#